data_AF-A0A662DZN5-F1
#
_entry.id   AF-A0A662DZN5-F1
#
_cell.length_a   1.000
_cell.length_b   1.000
_cell.length_c   1.000
_cell.angle_alpha   90.00
_cell.angle_beta   90.00
_cell.angle_gamma   90.00
#
_symmetry.space_group_name_H-M   'P 1'
#
loop_
_entity.id
_entity.type
_entity.pdbx_description
1 polymer ?
#
loop_
_entity_poly.entity_id
_entity_poly.type
_entity_poly.pdbx_seq_one_letter_code
_entity_poly.pdbx_strand_id
1 'polypeptide(L)'
;MRKLIGVAIVAVVITGGVVFAVSRSGSDDDAAQDEARQDGASQCERTADPEWSIARHWNEAVLAAIRNDFPAPTVHARNLFHSSAGMWDAWAAYDSEAAGVFVDEEVGAELDAGQVAAAREEAMSYAAYRILVERYLPSPEAEEAVTQLDDLMDTLCYDRSVTTIDGDSPAALGNRIAETILVAGLTDGSNEANAYVDPDYQPVNPPLIVDQSGTVMNDPNRWQPLELEVMVAQNGQPLDETVQSFVGPHWGDVTPFALPVSGDVALPLDPGAPPMLGDPATDQEFKEAINDVIRFSATLDPSDETTIEISPASLGNATVGTYGGEGRGMNPVTGSSYEENVVALADYGRVIAEFWADGPASETPPGHWDSIANTVSDELAALGPLRIGGEGADVDRLEWDTKLYLALNGAAHDAAVAAWGIKGEYDYVRPISMIRYLGDLGQSSDPDQSSYDPDGLLLESGLVEVITESSSAAGERHEALADHVGEIAVFAWSGAPDNPEADVAGVDWILAVD
;
A
#
# COMPACT_ATOMS: atom_id res chain seq x y z
N MET A 1 14.13 -22.20 -40.51
CA MET A 1 14.84 -23.07 -39.55
C MET A 1 14.47 -22.59 -38.16
N ARG A 2 13.41 -23.18 -37.59
CA ARG A 2 12.92 -22.88 -36.24
C ARG A 2 13.70 -23.76 -35.26
N LYS A 3 14.34 -23.17 -34.24
CA LYS A 3 14.88 -23.92 -33.11
C LYS A 3 13.78 -24.02 -32.06
N LEU A 4 13.28 -25.24 -31.85
CA LEU A 4 12.54 -25.62 -30.66
C LEU A 4 13.50 -25.52 -29.46
N ILE A 5 13.10 -24.81 -28.41
CA ILE A 5 13.68 -24.94 -27.09
C ILE A 5 12.61 -25.64 -26.25
N GLY A 6 12.94 -26.83 -25.76
CA GLY A 6 12.06 -27.67 -24.98
C GLY A 6 11.91 -27.13 -23.56
N VAL A 7 10.67 -27.02 -23.11
CA VAL A 7 10.30 -26.76 -21.73
C VAL A 7 10.57 -28.04 -20.92
N ALA A 8 11.47 -27.96 -19.94
CA ALA A 8 11.69 -29.01 -18.96
C ALA A 8 10.85 -28.70 -17.71
N ILE A 9 9.80 -29.48 -17.49
CA ILE A 9 9.03 -29.51 -16.25
C ILE A 9 9.93 -30.17 -15.19
N VAL A 10 10.37 -29.41 -14.19
CA VAL A 10 11.05 -29.96 -13.02
C VAL A 10 10.02 -30.13 -11.90
N ALA A 11 9.60 -31.37 -11.70
CA ALA A 11 8.88 -31.78 -10.50
C ALA A 11 9.86 -31.85 -9.33
N VAL A 12 9.66 -31.00 -8.31
CA VAL A 12 10.44 -31.06 -7.07
C VAL A 12 9.85 -32.17 -6.18
N VAL A 13 10.56 -33.29 -6.13
CA VAL A 13 10.32 -34.37 -5.16
C VAL A 13 11.19 -34.10 -3.95
N ILE A 14 10.58 -33.71 -2.83
CA ILE A 14 11.26 -33.57 -1.54
C ILE A 14 11.67 -34.96 -1.07
N THR A 15 12.97 -35.24 -1.06
CA THR A 15 13.55 -36.41 -0.38
C THR A 15 14.65 -35.94 0.56
N GLY A 16 14.45 -36.20 1.85
CA GLY A 16 15.38 -35.85 2.92
C GLY A 16 16.75 -36.51 2.72
N GLY A 17 17.80 -35.70 2.87
CA GLY A 17 19.20 -36.10 2.75
C GLY A 17 19.99 -35.78 4.01
N VAL A 18 20.37 -36.83 4.72
CA VAL A 18 21.32 -36.83 5.85
C VAL A 18 22.69 -36.35 5.37
N VAL A 19 23.29 -35.39 6.07
CA VAL A 19 24.65 -34.87 5.81
C VAL A 19 25.69 -35.88 6.31
N PHE A 20 26.52 -36.40 5.41
CA PHE A 20 27.75 -37.13 5.74
C PHE A 20 28.93 -36.15 5.77
N ALA A 21 29.56 -36.01 6.93
CA ALA A 21 30.83 -35.31 7.09
C ALA A 21 31.97 -36.10 6.42
N VAL A 22 32.71 -35.45 5.52
CA VAL A 22 33.96 -35.99 4.96
C VAL A 22 35.12 -35.36 5.74
N SER A 23 35.81 -36.19 6.52
CA SER A 23 37.09 -35.83 7.14
C SER A 23 38.21 -35.88 6.10
N ARG A 24 39.04 -34.84 6.05
CA ARG A 24 40.31 -34.85 5.33
C ARG A 24 41.45 -34.95 6.34
N SER A 25 42.23 -36.01 6.20
CA SER A 25 43.46 -36.26 6.95
C SER A 25 44.68 -35.68 6.25
N GLY A 26 45.59 -35.09 7.03
CA GLY A 26 46.96 -34.72 6.65
C GLY A 26 47.31 -33.37 7.27
N SER A 27 48.43 -33.17 7.98
CA SER A 27 49.60 -34.00 8.26
C SER A 27 50.37 -33.34 9.43
N ASP A 28 51.13 -34.14 10.16
CA ASP A 28 51.99 -33.74 11.29
C ASP A 28 52.83 -32.49 11.00
N ASP A 29 52.61 -31.41 11.76
CA ASP A 29 53.62 -30.41 12.16
C ASP A 29 53.05 -29.47 13.24
N ASP A 30 52.58 -30.06 14.36
CA ASP A 30 52.20 -29.35 15.59
C ASP A 30 53.19 -29.69 16.71
N ALA A 31 54.24 -28.87 16.86
CA ALA A 31 54.97 -28.71 18.13
C ALA A 31 56.01 -27.58 18.03
N ALA A 32 55.57 -26.32 18.01
CA ALA A 32 56.26 -25.15 18.59
C ALA A 32 55.71 -23.85 17.99
N GLN A 33 54.56 -23.42 18.46
CA GLN A 33 54.14 -22.00 18.48
C GLN A 33 52.87 -21.85 19.33
N ASP A 34 52.95 -22.39 20.55
CA ASP A 34 52.00 -22.11 21.61
C ASP A 34 52.71 -21.13 22.54
N GLU A 35 52.36 -19.84 22.42
CA GLU A 35 52.69 -18.66 23.28
C GLU A 35 52.79 -17.38 22.42
N ALA A 36 51.67 -16.93 21.83
CA ALA A 36 51.36 -15.53 21.53
C ALA A 36 50.05 -15.43 20.73
N ARG A 37 48.90 -15.67 21.37
CA ARG A 37 47.60 -15.22 20.86
C ARG A 37 46.79 -14.65 22.02
N GLN A 38 47.29 -13.53 22.55
CA GLN A 38 46.49 -12.61 23.34
C GLN A 38 45.74 -11.68 22.39
N ASP A 39 44.45 -11.52 22.69
CA ASP A 39 43.57 -10.39 22.39
C ASP A 39 43.54 -9.89 20.94
N GLY A 40 42.58 -10.44 20.21
CA GLY A 40 42.07 -9.87 18.98
C GLY A 40 40.61 -10.27 18.77
N ALA A 41 39.77 -10.16 19.80
CA ALA A 41 38.35 -9.99 19.54
C ALA A 41 38.22 -8.63 18.86
N SER A 42 37.99 -8.61 17.55
CA SER A 42 37.45 -7.42 16.91
C SER A 42 36.14 -7.13 17.63
N GLN A 43 36.15 -6.13 18.52
CA GLN A 43 34.91 -5.61 19.07
C GLN A 43 34.12 -5.11 17.85
N CYS A 44 32.97 -5.72 17.59
CA CYS A 44 32.05 -5.19 16.60
C CYS A 44 31.65 -3.80 17.09
N GLU A 45 31.91 -2.79 16.26
CA GLU A 45 31.51 -1.41 16.50
C GLU A 45 30.20 -1.18 15.76
N ARG A 46 29.16 -0.74 16.47
CA ARG A 46 27.89 -0.43 15.82
C ARG A 46 28.07 0.72 14.84
N THR A 47 27.62 0.52 13.60
CA THR A 47 27.71 1.53 12.52
C THR A 47 26.36 2.07 12.07
N ALA A 48 25.27 1.74 12.78
CA ALA A 48 23.94 2.28 12.52
C ALA A 48 23.90 3.78 12.81
N ASP A 49 22.97 4.50 12.18
CA ASP A 49 22.70 5.92 12.48
C ASP A 49 22.39 6.09 13.98
N PRO A 50 23.22 6.82 14.75
CA PRO A 50 23.02 6.98 16.18
C PRO A 50 21.88 7.95 16.55
N GLU A 51 21.33 8.71 15.60
CA GLU A 51 20.20 9.62 15.84
C GLU A 51 18.85 8.88 15.80
N TRP A 52 18.81 7.71 15.17
CA TRP A 52 17.61 6.88 15.07
C TRP A 52 17.50 5.90 16.23
N SER A 53 16.27 5.74 16.75
CA SER A 53 15.99 4.63 17.67
C SER A 53 16.07 3.29 16.95
N ILE A 54 16.17 2.19 17.69
CA ILE A 54 16.14 0.86 17.07
C ILE A 54 14.83 0.60 16.32
N ALA A 55 13.71 1.17 16.80
CA ALA A 55 12.42 1.04 16.13
C ALA A 55 12.44 1.73 14.77
N ARG A 56 13.07 2.90 14.67
CA ARG A 56 13.24 3.62 13.40
C ARG A 56 14.12 2.84 12.42
N HIS A 57 15.22 2.24 12.87
CA HIS A 57 16.08 1.39 12.03
C HIS A 57 15.30 0.23 11.40
N TRP A 58 14.50 -0.48 12.19
CA TRP A 58 13.70 -1.59 11.67
C TRP A 58 12.54 -1.12 10.80
N ASN A 59 11.92 0.02 11.13
CA ASN A 59 10.91 0.65 10.27
C ASN A 59 11.46 0.95 8.87
N GLU A 60 12.60 1.63 8.79
CA GLU A 60 13.26 1.95 7.51
C GLU A 60 13.68 0.69 6.73
N ALA A 61 14.05 -0.38 7.43
CA ALA A 61 14.32 -1.68 6.81
C ALA A 61 13.05 -2.32 6.21
N VAL A 62 11.89 -2.23 6.88
CA VAL A 62 10.61 -2.68 6.28
C VAL A 62 10.24 -1.82 5.08
N LEU A 63 10.40 -0.50 5.18
CA LEU A 63 10.10 0.42 4.09
C LEU A 63 10.96 0.13 2.85
N ALA A 64 12.25 -0.11 3.04
CA ALA A 64 13.14 -0.53 1.96
C ALA A 64 12.71 -1.87 1.33
N ALA A 65 12.30 -2.85 2.15
CA ALA A 65 11.79 -4.12 1.64
C ALA A 65 10.49 -3.94 0.84
N ILE A 66 9.57 -3.07 1.26
CA ILE A 66 8.33 -2.78 0.53
C ILE A 66 8.62 -2.14 -0.85
N ARG A 67 9.57 -1.19 -0.93
CA ARG A 67 9.97 -0.58 -2.22
C ARG A 67 10.41 -1.64 -3.24
N ASN A 68 11.02 -2.72 -2.76
CA ASN A 68 11.56 -3.79 -3.58
C ASN A 68 10.56 -4.93 -3.86
N ASP A 69 9.38 -4.93 -3.26
CA ASP A 69 8.38 -6.00 -3.39
C ASP A 69 7.17 -5.60 -4.25
N PHE A 70 6.38 -6.56 -4.72
CA PHE A 70 5.17 -6.24 -5.49
C PHE A 70 4.15 -5.45 -4.65
N PRO A 71 3.38 -4.53 -5.24
CA PRO A 71 2.33 -3.81 -4.55
C PRO A 71 1.24 -4.74 -4.03
N ALA A 72 1.21 -4.94 -2.72
CA ALA A 72 0.21 -5.72 -2.01
C ALA A 72 -0.21 -4.96 -0.74
N PRO A 73 -1.06 -3.92 -0.86
CA PRO A 73 -1.31 -2.99 0.24
C PRO A 73 -1.76 -3.67 1.54
N THR A 74 -2.56 -4.73 1.41
CA THR A 74 -3.04 -5.56 2.52
C THR A 74 -1.92 -6.32 3.23
N VAL A 75 -1.03 -6.95 2.46
CA VAL A 75 0.12 -7.70 2.97
C VAL A 75 1.14 -6.75 3.61
N HIS A 76 1.43 -5.62 2.96
CA HIS A 76 2.37 -4.61 3.45
C HIS A 76 1.90 -3.96 4.75
N ALA A 77 0.62 -3.58 4.84
CA ALA A 77 0.04 -3.06 6.09
C ALA A 77 0.14 -4.08 7.24
N ARG A 78 -0.12 -5.37 6.95
CA ARG A 78 0.01 -6.45 7.93
C ARG A 78 1.46 -6.70 8.35
N ASN A 79 2.42 -6.63 7.42
CA ASN A 79 3.85 -6.79 7.74
C ASN A 79 4.37 -5.63 8.61
N LEU A 80 3.98 -4.40 8.30
CA LEU A 80 4.26 -3.21 9.13
C LEU A 80 3.65 -3.35 10.53
N PHE A 81 2.40 -3.82 10.63
CA PHE A 81 1.76 -4.05 11.92
C PHE A 81 2.47 -5.13 12.74
N HIS A 82 2.71 -6.31 12.15
CA HIS A 82 3.33 -7.42 12.87
C HIS A 82 4.75 -7.09 13.35
N SER A 83 5.57 -6.40 12.55
CA SER A 83 6.90 -5.95 12.99
C SER A 83 6.79 -4.90 14.10
N SER A 84 5.87 -3.94 13.99
CA SER A 84 5.63 -2.91 15.01
C SER A 84 5.10 -3.49 16.32
N ALA A 85 4.19 -4.47 16.25
CA ALA A 85 3.66 -5.19 17.39
C ALA A 85 4.74 -6.05 18.06
N GLY A 86 5.60 -6.72 17.29
CA GLY A 86 6.73 -7.47 17.84
C GLY A 86 7.73 -6.56 18.56
N MET A 87 7.99 -5.38 18.01
CA MET A 87 8.80 -4.35 18.67
C MET A 87 8.13 -3.79 19.94
N TRP A 88 6.81 -3.58 19.92
CA TRP A 88 6.04 -3.18 21.10
C TRP A 88 6.10 -4.23 22.20
N ASP A 89 5.84 -5.50 21.91
CA ASP A 89 5.88 -6.59 22.89
C ASP A 89 7.26 -6.69 23.54
N ALA A 90 8.33 -6.54 22.73
CA ALA A 90 9.70 -6.52 23.22
C ALA A 90 10.00 -5.31 24.12
N TRP A 91 9.42 -4.14 23.82
CA TRP A 91 9.55 -2.95 24.66
C TRP A 91 8.74 -3.07 25.96
N ALA A 92 7.51 -3.55 25.86
CA ALA A 92 6.53 -3.71 26.93
C ALA A 92 6.99 -4.73 27.97
N ALA A 93 7.73 -5.77 27.56
CA ALA A 93 8.22 -6.79 28.48
C ALA A 93 9.19 -6.28 29.56
N TYR A 94 9.76 -5.09 29.39
CA TYR A 94 10.61 -4.43 30.40
C TYR A 94 9.91 -3.21 31.04
N ASP A 95 8.61 -3.02 30.79
CA ASP A 95 7.80 -1.96 31.35
C ASP A 95 6.82 -2.54 32.38
N SER A 96 6.67 -1.89 33.54
CA SER A 96 5.81 -2.40 34.61
C SER A 96 4.31 -2.14 34.41
N GLU A 97 3.96 -1.31 33.42
CA GLU A 97 2.56 -0.91 33.16
C GLU A 97 2.05 -1.35 31.79
N ALA A 98 2.94 -1.50 30.80
CA ALA A 98 2.57 -1.93 29.46
C ALA A 98 2.16 -3.41 29.42
N ALA A 99 1.33 -3.74 28.42
CA ALA A 99 0.93 -5.11 28.11
C ALA A 99 1.22 -5.40 26.63
N GLY A 100 1.68 -6.61 26.35
CA GLY A 100 1.92 -7.06 24.98
C GLY A 100 0.64 -7.27 24.18
N VAL A 101 0.74 -7.16 22.86
CA VAL A 101 -0.31 -7.46 21.88
C VAL A 101 -0.41 -8.97 21.66
N PHE A 102 0.73 -9.64 21.41
CA PHE A 102 0.78 -11.08 21.16
C PHE A 102 1.40 -11.84 22.33
N VAL A 103 2.46 -11.29 22.93
CA VAL A 103 3.19 -11.87 24.06
C VAL A 103 3.20 -10.89 25.22
N ASP A 104 2.50 -11.24 26.29
CA ASP A 104 2.43 -10.46 27.53
C ASP A 104 3.28 -11.15 28.62
N GLU A 105 4.57 -10.78 28.67
CA GLU A 105 5.57 -11.33 29.60
C GLU A 105 6.35 -10.19 30.26
N GLU A 106 6.60 -10.26 31.56
CA GLU A 106 7.49 -9.31 32.27
C GLU A 106 8.86 -9.95 32.51
N VAL A 107 9.93 -9.28 32.09
CA VAL A 107 11.32 -9.70 32.27
C VAL A 107 12.18 -8.57 32.82
N GLY A 108 13.41 -8.88 33.23
CA GLY A 108 14.41 -7.85 33.53
C GLY A 108 14.18 -7.07 34.82
N ALA A 109 13.39 -7.58 35.77
CA ALA A 109 13.12 -6.93 37.07
C ALA A 109 14.38 -6.55 37.89
N GLU A 110 15.52 -7.19 37.60
CA GLU A 110 16.81 -6.94 38.26
C GLU A 110 17.75 -6.02 37.45
N LEU A 111 17.33 -5.56 36.26
CA LEU A 111 18.12 -4.71 35.38
C LEU A 111 18.01 -3.24 35.77
N ASP A 112 19.11 -2.49 35.63
CA ASP A 112 19.07 -1.03 35.69
C ASP A 112 18.57 -0.41 34.37
N ALA A 113 18.30 0.90 34.37
CA ALA A 113 17.75 1.59 33.21
C ALA A 113 18.62 1.49 31.94
N GLY A 114 19.96 1.48 32.08
CA GLY A 114 20.86 1.35 30.93
C GLY A 114 20.87 -0.06 30.37
N GLN A 115 20.75 -1.07 31.24
CA GLN A 115 20.61 -2.47 30.85
C GLN A 115 19.26 -2.73 30.19
N VAL A 116 18.17 -2.14 30.69
CA VAL A 116 16.84 -2.22 30.07
C VAL A 116 16.85 -1.62 28.67
N ALA A 117 17.48 -0.45 28.48
CA ALA A 117 17.58 0.16 27.14
C ALA A 117 18.29 -0.78 26.14
N ALA A 118 19.44 -1.33 26.51
CA ALA A 118 20.17 -2.28 25.66
C ALA A 118 19.38 -3.57 25.41
N ALA A 119 18.68 -4.08 26.42
CA ALA A 119 17.85 -5.28 26.31
C ALA A 119 16.64 -5.07 25.39
N ARG A 120 15.98 -3.90 25.46
CA ARG A 120 14.91 -3.54 24.52
C ARG A 120 15.42 -3.50 23.09
N GLU A 121 16.56 -2.85 22.84
CA GLU A 121 17.15 -2.79 21.51
C GLU A 121 17.45 -4.17 20.92
N GLU A 122 18.01 -5.08 21.72
CA GLU A 122 18.32 -6.43 21.27
C GLU A 122 17.04 -7.23 21.02
N ALA A 123 16.10 -7.27 21.98
CA ALA A 123 14.85 -8.02 21.83
C ALA A 123 14.01 -7.54 20.64
N MET A 124 13.87 -6.22 20.46
CA MET A 124 13.16 -5.63 19.32
C MET A 124 13.81 -6.03 17.99
N SER A 125 15.15 -6.08 17.95
CA SER A 125 15.88 -6.44 16.73
C SER A 125 15.70 -7.90 16.33
N TYR A 126 15.78 -8.82 17.28
CA TYR A 126 15.48 -10.23 16.98
C TYR A 126 14.02 -10.44 16.59
N ALA A 127 13.07 -9.74 17.24
CA ALA A 127 11.65 -9.83 16.89
C ALA A 127 11.40 -9.35 15.44
N ALA A 128 11.83 -8.13 15.11
CA ALA A 128 11.66 -7.56 13.79
C ALA A 128 12.40 -8.38 12.72
N TYR A 129 13.67 -8.73 12.94
CA TYR A 129 14.47 -9.53 12.00
C TYR A 129 13.77 -10.84 11.63
N ARG A 130 13.34 -11.63 12.61
CA ARG A 130 12.73 -12.95 12.38
C ARG A 130 11.40 -12.84 11.65
N ILE A 131 10.56 -11.87 12.03
CA ILE A 131 9.30 -11.62 11.33
C ILE A 131 9.61 -11.26 9.88
N LEU A 132 10.42 -10.24 9.65
CA LEU A 132 10.62 -9.68 8.31
C LEU A 132 11.33 -10.63 7.36
N VAL A 133 12.33 -11.38 7.82
CA VAL A 133 12.96 -12.42 6.99
C VAL A 133 11.92 -13.42 6.52
N GLU A 134 11.08 -13.96 7.41
CA GLU A 134 10.04 -14.91 7.01
C GLU A 134 9.05 -14.30 6.00
N ARG A 135 8.68 -13.01 6.19
CA ARG A 135 7.73 -12.30 5.33
C ARG A 135 8.23 -12.01 3.93
N TYR A 136 9.53 -11.69 3.79
CA TYR A 136 10.11 -11.28 2.51
C TYR A 136 10.88 -12.40 1.80
N LEU A 137 11.08 -13.57 2.42
CA LEU A 137 11.60 -14.77 1.75
C LEU A 137 10.86 -15.15 0.44
N PRO A 138 9.51 -15.01 0.33
CA PRO A 138 8.80 -15.30 -0.92
C PRO A 138 8.71 -14.11 -1.90
N SER A 139 9.28 -12.95 -1.57
CA SER A 139 9.26 -11.76 -2.43
C SER A 139 10.04 -11.98 -3.73
N PRO A 140 9.70 -11.31 -4.86
CA PRO A 140 10.47 -11.38 -6.10
C PRO A 140 11.94 -10.99 -5.92
N GLU A 141 12.19 -9.99 -5.05
CA GLU A 141 13.54 -9.48 -4.75
C GLU A 141 14.02 -9.95 -3.36
N ALA A 142 13.64 -11.17 -2.95
CA ALA A 142 13.97 -11.74 -1.64
C ALA A 142 15.47 -11.71 -1.31
N GLU A 143 16.36 -11.91 -2.30
CA GLU A 143 17.80 -11.86 -2.07
C GLU A 143 18.24 -10.47 -1.58
N GLU A 144 17.74 -9.40 -2.22
CA GLU A 144 18.06 -8.04 -1.82
C GLU A 144 17.43 -7.69 -0.48
N ALA A 145 16.12 -7.96 -0.31
CA ALA A 145 15.40 -7.65 0.92
C ALA A 145 16.02 -8.36 2.15
N VAL A 146 16.29 -9.67 2.05
CA VAL A 146 16.88 -10.44 3.15
C VAL A 146 18.33 -10.02 3.42
N THR A 147 19.11 -9.69 2.39
CA THR A 147 20.48 -9.18 2.58
C THR A 147 20.49 -7.87 3.36
N GLN A 148 19.56 -6.94 3.07
CA GLN A 148 19.47 -5.68 3.81
C GLN A 148 19.10 -5.89 5.29
N LEU A 149 18.19 -6.84 5.59
CA LEU A 149 17.84 -7.22 6.96
C LEU A 149 19.03 -7.87 7.70
N ASP A 150 19.81 -8.69 6.99
CA ASP A 150 21.03 -9.32 7.49
C ASP A 150 22.11 -8.28 7.81
N ASP A 151 22.33 -7.32 6.90
CA ASP A 151 23.30 -6.24 7.05
C ASP A 151 22.95 -5.33 8.23
N LEU A 152 21.66 -5.12 8.51
CA LEU A 152 21.21 -4.36 9.68
C LEU A 152 21.56 -5.09 10.99
N MET A 153 21.31 -6.40 11.09
CA MET A 153 21.73 -7.19 12.26
C MET A 153 23.24 -7.14 12.48
N ASP A 154 24.03 -7.26 11.40
CA ASP A 154 25.49 -7.20 11.46
C ASP A 154 25.97 -5.81 11.91
N THR A 155 25.35 -4.74 11.39
CA THR A 155 25.61 -3.34 11.75
C THR A 155 25.26 -3.03 13.22
N LEU A 156 24.28 -3.73 13.78
CA LEU A 156 23.88 -3.66 15.19
C LEU A 156 24.69 -4.58 16.10
N CYS A 157 25.58 -5.39 15.53
CA CYS A 157 26.42 -6.39 16.19
C CYS A 157 25.66 -7.55 16.85
N TYR A 158 24.54 -7.97 16.26
CA TYR A 158 23.74 -9.10 16.73
C TYR A 158 24.02 -10.37 15.92
N ASP A 159 24.21 -11.50 16.62
CA ASP A 159 24.48 -12.79 16.01
C ASP A 159 23.19 -13.46 15.49
N ARG A 160 22.98 -13.37 14.18
CA ARG A 160 21.83 -13.96 13.47
C ARG A 160 21.66 -15.47 13.68
N SER A 161 22.72 -16.18 14.11
CA SER A 161 22.64 -17.61 14.41
C SER A 161 21.94 -17.94 15.73
N VAL A 162 21.68 -16.93 16.58
CA VAL A 162 20.92 -17.09 17.82
C VAL A 162 19.43 -17.23 17.51
N THR A 163 18.94 -18.46 17.53
CA THR A 163 17.53 -18.81 17.28
C THR A 163 16.82 -19.37 18.51
N THR A 164 17.47 -19.37 19.68
CA THR A 164 16.85 -19.89 20.91
C THR A 164 15.65 -19.05 21.28
N ILE A 165 14.57 -19.72 21.69
CA ILE A 165 13.37 -19.11 22.25
C ILE A 165 13.31 -19.30 23.78
N ASP A 166 14.14 -20.18 24.34
CA ASP A 166 14.14 -20.47 25.77
C ASP A 166 14.99 -19.48 26.56
N GLY A 167 14.47 -19.04 27.72
CA GLY A 167 15.17 -18.21 28.70
C GLY A 167 14.92 -16.70 28.57
N ASP A 168 15.55 -15.94 29.47
CA ASP A 168 15.26 -14.51 29.66
C ASP A 168 16.27 -13.59 28.94
N SER A 169 17.12 -14.12 28.04
CA SER A 169 18.00 -13.26 27.27
C SER A 169 17.17 -12.43 26.27
N PRO A 170 17.56 -11.18 25.98
CA PRO A 170 16.81 -10.33 25.06
C PRO A 170 16.59 -10.96 23.68
N ALA A 171 17.63 -11.60 23.12
CA ALA A 171 17.50 -12.38 21.88
C ALA A 171 16.46 -13.51 21.95
N ALA A 172 16.34 -14.18 23.11
CA ALA A 172 15.41 -15.28 23.29
C ALA A 172 13.96 -14.77 23.38
N LEU A 173 13.75 -13.67 24.09
CA LEU A 173 12.47 -12.95 24.11
C LEU A 173 12.06 -12.50 22.71
N GLY A 174 12.97 -11.84 21.97
CA GLY A 174 12.69 -11.38 20.61
C GLY A 174 12.32 -12.53 19.66
N ASN A 175 13.07 -13.64 19.71
CA ASN A 175 12.74 -14.83 18.92
C ASN A 175 11.38 -15.45 19.31
N ARG A 176 11.01 -15.49 20.60
CA ARG A 176 9.68 -15.97 21.05
C ARG A 176 8.54 -15.13 20.53
N ILE A 177 8.70 -13.81 20.61
CA ILE A 177 7.72 -12.85 20.11
C ILE A 177 7.50 -13.07 18.62
N ALA A 178 8.58 -13.15 17.84
CA ALA A 178 8.50 -13.42 16.42
C ALA A 178 7.83 -14.76 16.11
N GLU A 179 8.23 -15.85 16.80
CA GLU A 179 7.61 -17.16 16.61
C GLU A 179 6.10 -17.11 16.88
N THR A 180 5.68 -16.44 17.95
CA THR A 180 4.27 -16.29 18.32
C THR A 180 3.48 -15.56 17.23
N ILE A 181 4.01 -14.45 16.72
CA ILE A 181 3.39 -13.65 15.66
C ILE A 181 3.32 -14.42 14.34
N LEU A 182 4.40 -15.10 13.95
CA LEU A 182 4.44 -15.90 12.73
C LEU A 182 3.46 -17.06 12.79
N VAL A 183 3.37 -17.77 13.92
CA VAL A 183 2.39 -18.85 14.12
C VAL A 183 0.96 -18.32 14.08
N ALA A 184 0.68 -17.18 14.73
CA ALA A 184 -0.65 -16.55 14.67
C ALA A 184 -1.04 -16.22 13.22
N GLY A 185 -0.10 -15.68 12.45
CA GLY A 185 -0.28 -15.28 11.06
C GLY A 185 -0.68 -16.42 10.11
N LEU A 186 -0.32 -17.67 10.40
CA LEU A 186 -0.72 -18.83 9.59
C LEU A 186 -2.22 -19.13 9.67
N THR A 187 -2.91 -18.61 10.69
CA THR A 187 -4.33 -18.91 10.97
C THR A 187 -5.19 -17.67 11.11
N ASP A 188 -4.66 -16.50 10.80
CA ASP A 188 -5.34 -15.23 11.04
C ASP A 188 -6.39 -14.87 9.99
N GLY A 189 -6.57 -15.69 8.95
CA GLY A 189 -7.49 -15.43 7.84
C GLY A 189 -6.80 -14.93 6.57
N SER A 190 -5.52 -14.55 6.60
CA SER A 190 -4.80 -13.99 5.44
C SER A 190 -4.53 -15.01 4.32
N ASN A 191 -4.62 -16.30 4.63
CA ASN A 191 -4.24 -17.40 3.73
C ASN A 191 -2.76 -17.34 3.27
N GLU A 192 -1.88 -16.87 4.16
CA GLU A 192 -0.45 -16.73 3.95
C GLU A 192 0.22 -17.97 3.34
N ALA A 193 -0.08 -19.17 3.83
CA ALA A 193 0.52 -20.43 3.36
C ALA A 193 0.23 -20.73 1.88
N ASN A 194 -0.79 -20.08 1.28
CA ASN A 194 -1.15 -20.20 -0.12
C ASN A 194 -0.94 -18.86 -0.86
N ALA A 195 0.09 -18.10 -0.46
CA ALA A 195 0.48 -16.83 -1.08
C ALA A 195 -0.66 -15.78 -1.09
N TYR A 196 -1.51 -15.78 -0.05
CA TYR A 196 -2.59 -14.80 0.12
C TYR A 196 -3.66 -14.84 -0.99
N VAL A 197 -3.71 -15.92 -1.77
CA VAL A 197 -4.68 -16.07 -2.87
C VAL A 197 -5.99 -16.64 -2.35
N ASP A 198 -7.11 -16.07 -2.77
CA ASP A 198 -8.42 -16.70 -2.62
C ASP A 198 -8.68 -17.64 -3.81
N PRO A 199 -8.72 -18.97 -3.62
CA PRO A 199 -8.96 -19.91 -4.71
C PRO A 199 -10.42 -19.97 -5.18
N ASP A 200 -11.36 -19.45 -4.38
CA ASP A 200 -12.80 -19.57 -4.62
C ASP A 200 -13.38 -18.32 -5.33
N TYR A 201 -12.70 -17.17 -5.23
CA TYR A 201 -13.10 -15.96 -5.95
C TYR A 201 -12.90 -16.08 -7.46
N GLN A 202 -13.92 -15.71 -8.23
CA GLN A 202 -13.85 -15.53 -9.69
C GLN A 202 -14.68 -14.30 -10.08
N PRO A 203 -14.14 -13.37 -10.90
CA PRO A 203 -14.90 -12.22 -11.36
C PRO A 203 -16.07 -12.66 -12.24
N VAL A 204 -17.23 -12.01 -12.08
CA VAL A 204 -18.42 -12.32 -12.89
C VAL A 204 -18.32 -11.76 -14.31
N ASN A 205 -17.54 -10.70 -14.50
CA ASN A 205 -17.34 -10.05 -15.78
C ASN A 205 -16.08 -10.60 -16.48
N PRO A 206 -16.12 -10.78 -17.82
CA PRO A 206 -14.91 -11.07 -18.59
C PRO A 206 -13.97 -9.86 -18.59
N PRO A 207 -12.66 -10.05 -18.81
CA PRO A 207 -11.72 -8.94 -18.85
C PRO A 207 -12.07 -7.85 -19.88
N LEU A 208 -11.86 -6.59 -19.51
CA LEU A 208 -11.91 -5.44 -20.40
C LEU A 208 -10.55 -5.29 -21.07
N ILE A 209 -10.48 -5.52 -22.38
CA ILE A 209 -9.26 -5.29 -23.16
C ILE A 209 -9.15 -3.78 -23.39
N VAL A 210 -8.23 -3.12 -22.67
CA VAL A 210 -8.18 -1.64 -22.63
C VAL A 210 -7.86 -1.04 -24.00
N ASP A 211 -7.03 -1.72 -24.79
CA ASP A 211 -6.64 -1.31 -26.16
C ASP A 211 -7.74 -1.54 -27.23
N GLN A 212 -8.95 -1.92 -26.81
CA GLN A 212 -10.11 -2.07 -27.71
C GLN A 212 -11.27 -1.19 -27.23
N SER A 213 -11.95 -0.57 -28.20
CA SER A 213 -13.17 0.19 -27.94
C SER A 213 -14.29 -0.71 -27.42
N GLY A 214 -15.03 -0.20 -26.44
CA GLY A 214 -16.19 -0.84 -25.84
C GLY A 214 -15.84 -1.83 -24.73
N THR A 215 -16.86 -2.49 -24.20
CA THR A 215 -16.71 -3.55 -23.19
C THR A 215 -17.95 -4.46 -23.17
N VAL A 216 -17.80 -5.66 -22.62
CA VAL A 216 -18.93 -6.56 -22.35
C VAL A 216 -18.94 -6.87 -20.86
N MET A 217 -20.07 -6.59 -20.20
CA MET A 217 -20.28 -6.89 -18.79
C MET A 217 -21.47 -7.83 -18.64
N ASN A 218 -21.29 -8.90 -17.86
CA ASN A 218 -22.38 -9.78 -17.43
C ASN A 218 -23.21 -9.14 -16.30
N ASP A 219 -22.56 -8.33 -15.46
CA ASP A 219 -23.19 -7.56 -14.39
C ASP A 219 -22.50 -6.18 -14.29
N PRO A 220 -23.19 -5.07 -14.65
CA PRO A 220 -22.61 -3.73 -14.67
C PRO A 220 -22.32 -3.17 -13.27
N ASN A 221 -22.84 -3.80 -12.22
CA ASN A 221 -22.61 -3.40 -10.83
C ASN A 221 -21.38 -4.08 -10.20
N ARG A 222 -20.73 -5.00 -10.93
CA ARG A 222 -19.65 -5.85 -10.42
C ARG A 222 -18.31 -5.55 -11.09
N TRP A 223 -17.21 -5.84 -10.38
CA TRP A 223 -15.86 -5.58 -10.85
C TRP A 223 -15.58 -6.31 -12.16
N GLN A 224 -14.79 -5.67 -13.00
CA GLN A 224 -14.32 -6.20 -14.27
C GLN A 224 -12.79 -6.10 -14.28
N PRO A 225 -12.07 -7.22 -14.42
CA PRO A 225 -10.62 -7.19 -14.52
C PRO A 225 -10.20 -6.46 -15.80
N LEU A 226 -9.14 -5.66 -15.75
CA LEU A 226 -8.56 -5.05 -16.95
C LEU A 226 -7.54 -6.00 -17.57
N GLU A 227 -7.50 -6.05 -18.90
CA GLU A 227 -6.44 -6.65 -19.69
C GLU A 227 -5.62 -5.56 -20.37
N LEU A 228 -4.32 -5.51 -20.07
CA LEU A 228 -3.35 -4.54 -20.60
C LEU A 228 -2.29 -5.26 -21.44
N GLU A 229 -1.82 -4.65 -22.54
CA GLU A 229 -0.76 -5.24 -23.38
C GLU A 229 0.54 -5.48 -22.57
N VAL A 230 0.86 -4.53 -21.69
CA VAL A 230 1.93 -4.62 -20.71
C VAL A 230 1.38 -4.17 -19.37
N MET A 231 1.43 -5.05 -18.37
CA MET A 231 1.16 -4.66 -16.99
C MET A 231 2.47 -4.31 -16.30
N VAL A 232 2.48 -3.14 -15.67
CA VAL A 232 3.55 -2.70 -14.79
C VAL A 232 2.91 -2.46 -13.42
N ALA A 233 3.48 -3.06 -12.39
CA ALA A 233 3.11 -2.82 -11.02
C ALA A 233 3.31 -1.34 -10.64
N GLN A 234 2.63 -0.89 -9.59
CA GLN A 234 2.74 0.47 -9.07
C GLN A 234 4.18 0.91 -8.80
N ASN A 235 5.06 -0.01 -8.39
CA ASN A 235 6.49 0.22 -8.16
C ASN A 235 7.36 0.09 -9.44
N GLY A 236 6.76 0.02 -10.63
CA GLY A 236 7.50 -0.04 -11.90
C GLY A 236 7.98 -1.42 -12.33
N GLN A 237 7.70 -2.49 -11.56
CA GLN A 237 8.07 -3.85 -11.93
C GLN A 237 7.11 -4.45 -12.97
N PRO A 238 7.58 -5.06 -14.07
CA PRO A 238 6.70 -5.69 -15.05
C PRO A 238 6.01 -6.92 -14.44
N LEU A 239 4.74 -7.14 -14.79
CA LEU A 239 4.00 -8.35 -14.43
C LEU A 239 3.98 -9.32 -15.62
N ASP A 240 4.11 -10.62 -15.31
CA ASP A 240 4.05 -11.70 -16.32
C ASP A 240 2.64 -11.94 -16.86
N GLU A 241 1.63 -11.51 -16.12
CA GLU A 241 0.22 -11.60 -16.49
C GLU A 241 -0.27 -10.28 -17.09
N THR A 242 -1.16 -10.37 -18.09
CA THR A 242 -1.77 -9.22 -18.74
C THR A 242 -3.17 -8.91 -18.21
N VAL A 243 -3.76 -9.81 -17.42
CA VAL A 243 -5.12 -9.70 -16.87
C VAL A 243 -5.03 -9.49 -15.36
N GLN A 244 -5.74 -8.48 -14.85
CA GLN A 244 -5.81 -8.23 -13.41
C GLN A 244 -6.51 -9.35 -12.64
N SER A 245 -5.97 -9.69 -11.47
CA SER A 245 -6.62 -10.49 -10.44
C SER A 245 -7.02 -9.63 -9.24
N PHE A 246 -8.07 -10.00 -8.51
CA PHE A 246 -8.41 -9.35 -7.25
C PHE A 246 -7.41 -9.79 -6.16
N VAL A 247 -6.56 -8.85 -5.71
CA VAL A 247 -5.65 -9.06 -4.58
C VAL A 247 -6.44 -9.14 -3.27
N GLY A 248 -6.43 -10.33 -2.65
CA GLY A 248 -6.98 -10.59 -1.30
C GLY A 248 -8.48 -10.28 -1.14
N PRO A 249 -9.39 -10.81 -1.97
CA PRO A 249 -10.83 -10.54 -1.84
C PRO A 249 -11.40 -10.99 -0.47
N HIS A 250 -10.76 -11.96 0.19
CA HIS A 250 -11.12 -12.48 1.51
C HIS A 250 -10.54 -11.68 2.69
N TRP A 251 -9.81 -10.59 2.45
CA TRP A 251 -9.04 -9.93 3.52
C TRP A 251 -9.89 -9.35 4.67
N GLY A 252 -11.21 -9.23 4.48
CA GLY A 252 -12.15 -8.87 5.55
C GLY A 252 -12.20 -9.89 6.69
N ASP A 253 -11.77 -11.14 6.45
CA ASP A 253 -11.71 -12.20 7.46
C ASP A 253 -10.38 -12.22 8.23
N VAL A 254 -9.44 -11.33 7.88
CA VAL A 254 -8.15 -11.24 8.59
C VAL A 254 -8.36 -10.69 9.99
N THR A 255 -7.70 -11.32 10.97
CA THR A 255 -7.79 -10.95 12.39
C THR A 255 -7.36 -9.49 12.58
N PRO A 256 -8.25 -8.61 13.07
CA PRO A 256 -7.94 -7.20 13.26
C PRO A 256 -7.08 -6.95 14.51
N PHE A 257 -6.51 -5.76 14.60
CA PHE A 257 -5.81 -5.24 15.78
C PHE A 257 -6.79 -4.67 16.81
N ALA A 258 -7.57 -3.64 16.43
CA ALA A 258 -8.46 -2.91 17.33
C ALA A 258 -9.93 -2.92 16.87
N LEU A 259 -10.21 -3.30 15.63
CA LEU A 259 -11.59 -3.54 15.19
C LEU A 259 -12.23 -4.70 15.94
N PRO A 260 -13.55 -4.65 16.17
CA PRO A 260 -14.26 -5.78 16.76
C PRO A 260 -14.11 -7.00 15.83
N VAL A 261 -13.72 -8.14 16.41
CA VAL A 261 -13.69 -9.41 15.68
C VAL A 261 -15.10 -9.69 15.16
N SER A 262 -15.22 -9.80 13.85
CA SER A 262 -16.43 -10.26 13.17
C SER A 262 -16.74 -11.67 13.68
N GLY A 263 -17.77 -11.80 14.52
CA GLY A 263 -18.41 -13.07 14.78
C GLY A 263 -19.22 -13.50 13.56
N ASP A 264 -20.54 -13.62 13.71
CA ASP A 264 -21.46 -13.90 12.59
C ASP A 264 -21.74 -12.69 11.67
N VAL A 265 -20.93 -11.61 11.73
CA VAL A 265 -21.16 -10.38 10.95
C VAL A 265 -20.18 -10.35 9.77
N ALA A 266 -20.71 -10.19 8.55
CA ALA A 266 -19.94 -10.29 7.30
C ALA A 266 -18.84 -9.22 7.15
N LEU A 267 -18.97 -8.05 7.79
CA LEU A 267 -18.03 -6.94 7.70
C LEU A 267 -17.79 -6.27 9.06
N PRO A 268 -16.52 -6.03 9.49
CA PRO A 268 -16.23 -5.33 10.74
C PRO A 268 -16.77 -3.88 10.78
N LEU A 269 -16.74 -3.20 9.63
CA LEU A 269 -17.33 -1.88 9.39
C LEU A 269 -18.05 -1.93 8.04
N ASP A 270 -19.34 -1.59 8.02
CA ASP A 270 -20.15 -1.63 6.80
C ASP A 270 -20.88 -0.29 6.58
N PRO A 271 -20.49 0.51 5.57
CA PRO A 271 -21.19 1.74 5.21
C PRO A 271 -22.50 1.49 4.43
N GLY A 272 -22.79 0.24 4.05
CA GLY A 272 -23.86 -0.13 3.13
C GLY A 272 -23.38 -0.24 1.68
N ALA A 273 -24.25 -0.81 0.83
CA ALA A 273 -23.95 -1.00 -0.57
C ALA A 273 -23.73 0.35 -1.29
N PRO A 274 -22.77 0.41 -2.24
CA PRO A 274 -22.63 1.58 -3.10
C PRO A 274 -23.86 1.75 -4.02
N PRO A 275 -24.03 2.91 -4.66
CA PRO A 275 -25.07 3.12 -5.67
C PRO A 275 -25.05 2.02 -6.74
N MET A 276 -26.19 1.57 -7.23
CA MET A 276 -26.27 0.51 -8.24
C MET A 276 -27.08 0.96 -9.45
N LEU A 277 -26.61 0.64 -10.65
CA LEU A 277 -27.35 0.76 -11.90
C LEU A 277 -28.60 -0.15 -11.83
N GLY A 278 -29.75 0.42 -12.20
CA GLY A 278 -31.05 -0.26 -12.18
C GLY A 278 -31.74 -0.31 -10.81
N ASP A 279 -31.10 0.13 -9.73
CA ASP A 279 -31.77 0.30 -8.43
C ASP A 279 -32.55 1.63 -8.42
N PRO A 280 -33.89 1.62 -8.26
CA PRO A 280 -34.69 2.85 -8.27
C PRO A 280 -34.29 3.91 -7.25
N ALA A 281 -33.59 3.54 -6.16
CA ALA A 281 -33.14 4.47 -5.14
C ALA A 281 -31.80 5.13 -5.48
N THR A 282 -30.93 4.46 -6.22
CA THR A 282 -29.52 4.89 -6.40
C THR A 282 -29.04 4.94 -7.86
N ASP A 283 -29.84 4.51 -8.83
CA ASP A 283 -29.48 4.51 -10.27
C ASP A 283 -29.04 5.89 -10.77
N GLN A 284 -29.74 6.94 -10.32
CA GLN A 284 -29.39 8.31 -10.66
C GLN A 284 -28.03 8.71 -10.07
N GLU A 285 -27.77 8.34 -8.81
CA GLU A 285 -26.49 8.61 -8.13
C GLU A 285 -25.33 7.86 -8.79
N PHE A 286 -25.56 6.62 -9.23
CA PHE A 286 -24.60 5.84 -10.01
C PHE A 286 -24.18 6.58 -11.29
N LYS A 287 -25.16 7.08 -12.05
CA LYS A 287 -24.92 7.80 -13.31
C LYS A 287 -24.29 9.19 -13.09
N GLU A 288 -24.69 9.90 -12.03
CA GLU A 288 -24.09 11.18 -11.65
C GLU A 288 -22.62 11.03 -11.24
N ALA A 289 -22.29 9.98 -10.47
CA ALA A 289 -20.91 9.70 -10.07
C ALA A 289 -19.98 9.43 -11.25
N ILE A 290 -20.49 8.88 -12.36
CA ILE A 290 -19.72 8.72 -13.60
C ILE A 290 -19.36 10.09 -14.19
N ASN A 291 -20.33 11.00 -14.29
CA ASN A 291 -20.06 12.36 -14.77
C ASN A 291 -19.09 13.12 -13.85
N ASP A 292 -19.10 12.87 -12.54
CA ASP A 292 -18.12 13.44 -11.62
C ASP A 292 -16.69 13.02 -11.97
N VAL A 293 -16.46 11.74 -12.29
CA VAL A 293 -15.14 11.24 -12.72
C VAL A 293 -14.71 11.90 -14.03
N ILE A 294 -15.61 12.00 -15.01
CA ILE A 294 -15.33 12.67 -16.30
C ILE A 294 -15.00 14.15 -16.04
N ARG A 295 -15.74 14.82 -15.14
CA ARG A 295 -15.49 16.21 -14.78
C ARG A 295 -14.13 16.42 -14.13
N PHE A 296 -13.73 15.54 -13.21
CA PHE A 296 -12.37 15.62 -12.65
C PHE A 296 -11.31 15.43 -13.74
N SER A 297 -11.50 14.47 -14.64
CA SER A 297 -10.60 14.25 -15.79
C SER A 297 -10.51 15.48 -16.70
N ALA A 298 -11.62 16.18 -16.93
CA ALA A 298 -11.69 17.39 -17.73
C ALA A 298 -10.90 18.58 -17.14
N THR A 299 -10.57 18.55 -15.83
CA THR A 299 -9.77 19.60 -15.18
C THR A 299 -8.26 19.44 -15.36
N LEU A 300 -7.79 18.36 -16.00
CA LEU A 300 -6.37 18.00 -16.06
C LEU A 300 -5.61 18.62 -17.24
N ASP A 301 -6.23 19.56 -17.97
CA ASP A 301 -5.61 20.23 -19.11
C ASP A 301 -4.51 21.22 -18.66
N PRO A 302 -3.23 21.01 -19.01
CA PRO A 302 -2.13 21.94 -18.67
C PRO A 302 -2.32 23.35 -19.24
N SER A 303 -3.16 23.51 -20.26
CA SER A 303 -3.41 24.79 -20.91
C SER A 303 -4.55 25.58 -20.27
N ASP A 304 -5.32 24.98 -19.36
CA ASP A 304 -6.36 25.67 -18.59
C ASP A 304 -5.71 26.61 -17.56
N GLU A 305 -6.06 27.90 -17.64
CA GLU A 305 -5.56 28.95 -16.74
C GLU A 305 -6.29 29.00 -15.39
N THR A 306 -7.24 28.08 -15.14
CA THR A 306 -7.97 27.98 -13.88
C THR A 306 -7.02 27.72 -12.71
N THR A 307 -7.18 28.51 -11.63
CA THR A 307 -6.32 28.44 -10.45
C THR A 307 -7.06 27.95 -9.21
N ILE A 308 -6.33 27.36 -8.27
CA ILE A 308 -6.80 26.93 -6.93
C ILE A 308 -5.88 27.48 -5.83
N GLU A 309 -6.45 27.83 -4.68
CA GLU A 309 -5.72 28.25 -3.47
C GLU A 309 -5.53 27.01 -2.57
N ILE A 310 -4.28 26.55 -2.40
CA ILE A 310 -3.95 25.28 -1.73
C ILE A 310 -3.27 25.47 -0.37
N SER A 311 -3.23 26.70 0.16
CA SER A 311 -2.70 26.91 1.51
C SER A 311 -3.58 26.22 2.55
N PRO A 312 -3.04 25.95 3.76
CA PRO A 312 -3.84 25.47 4.86
C PRO A 312 -5.01 26.39 5.23
N ALA A 313 -5.06 27.65 4.76
CA ALA A 313 -6.21 28.52 5.00
C ALA A 313 -7.47 28.11 4.23
N SER A 314 -7.33 27.50 3.04
CA SER A 314 -8.47 27.15 2.17
C SER A 314 -8.62 25.65 1.91
N LEU A 315 -7.54 24.87 2.06
CA LEU A 315 -7.54 23.44 1.77
C LEU A 315 -7.39 22.60 3.03
N GLY A 316 -8.08 21.47 3.09
CA GLY A 316 -8.10 20.56 4.24
C GLY A 316 -9.14 20.96 5.29
N ASN A 317 -8.97 20.50 6.54
CA ASN A 317 -9.96 20.65 7.61
C ASN A 317 -11.34 20.06 7.25
N ALA A 318 -11.34 18.97 6.47
CA ALA A 318 -12.54 18.23 6.16
C ALA A 318 -13.06 17.51 7.42
N THR A 319 -14.38 17.37 7.52
CA THR A 319 -14.96 16.48 8.53
C THR A 319 -14.58 15.05 8.16
N VAL A 320 -14.21 14.25 9.16
CA VAL A 320 -13.87 12.82 8.93
C VAL A 320 -15.02 12.14 8.18
N GLY A 321 -14.68 11.45 7.09
CA GLY A 321 -15.66 10.81 6.20
C GLY A 321 -16.24 11.73 5.11
N THR A 322 -15.69 12.92 4.90
CA THR A 322 -16.12 13.86 3.84
C THR A 322 -14.94 14.36 3.02
N TYR A 323 -15.18 14.78 1.78
CA TYR A 323 -14.16 15.30 0.86
C TYR A 323 -14.00 16.83 0.94
N GLY A 324 -15.03 17.54 1.40
CA GLY A 324 -15.04 19.00 1.47
C GLY A 324 -14.43 19.53 2.76
N GLY A 325 -13.53 20.49 2.64
CA GLY A 325 -12.90 21.15 3.77
C GLY A 325 -12.82 22.66 3.57
N GLU A 326 -12.90 23.42 4.66
CA GLU A 326 -12.84 24.89 4.65
C GLU A 326 -11.45 25.44 4.98
N GLY A 327 -10.45 24.56 5.16
CA GLY A 327 -9.14 24.92 5.68
C GLY A 327 -9.18 25.44 7.12
N ARG A 328 -8.06 26.00 7.56
CA ARG A 328 -7.84 26.67 8.85
C ARG A 328 -7.21 28.03 8.61
N GLY A 329 -8.03 29.09 8.61
CA GLY A 329 -7.57 30.45 8.34
C GLY A 329 -6.50 31.02 9.30
N MET A 330 -6.27 30.41 10.47
CA MET A 330 -5.23 30.81 11.42
C MET A 330 -4.37 29.63 11.85
N ASN A 331 -3.06 29.84 11.87
CA ASN A 331 -2.10 28.90 12.42
C ASN A 331 -2.24 28.85 13.95
N PRO A 332 -2.50 27.68 14.55
CA PRO A 332 -2.75 27.56 15.99
C PRO A 332 -1.51 27.79 16.86
N VAL A 333 -0.31 27.69 16.28
CA VAL A 333 0.97 27.88 16.99
C VAL A 333 1.40 29.34 16.94
N THR A 334 1.33 29.96 15.76
CA THR A 334 1.82 31.35 15.58
C THR A 334 0.75 32.42 15.77
N GLY A 335 -0.54 32.03 15.71
CA GLY A 335 -1.67 32.96 15.73
C GLY A 335 -1.80 33.84 14.48
N SER A 336 -0.99 33.58 13.44
CA SER A 336 -1.01 34.34 12.18
C SER A 336 -1.82 33.61 11.11
N SER A 337 -2.32 34.32 10.10
CA SER A 337 -2.90 33.69 8.91
C SER A 337 -1.82 32.99 8.10
N TYR A 338 -2.20 31.94 7.37
CA TYR A 338 -1.33 31.34 6.35
C TYR A 338 -1.20 32.29 5.15
N GLU A 339 -0.03 32.29 4.52
CA GLU A 339 0.15 32.96 3.23
C GLU A 339 -0.62 32.19 2.15
N GLU A 340 -1.23 32.92 1.21
CA GLU A 340 -1.92 32.31 0.07
C GLU A 340 -0.90 31.56 -0.81
N ASN A 341 -1.29 30.38 -1.27
CA ASN A 341 -0.55 29.55 -2.20
C ASN A 341 -1.46 29.21 -3.39
N VAL A 342 -1.48 30.11 -4.38
CA VAL A 342 -2.32 29.97 -5.58
C VAL A 342 -1.52 29.27 -6.67
N VAL A 343 -2.05 28.16 -7.18
CA VAL A 343 -1.42 27.32 -8.21
C VAL A 343 -2.42 27.02 -9.34
N ALA A 344 -1.94 26.52 -10.48
CA ALA A 344 -2.82 26.03 -11.54
C ALA A 344 -3.58 24.76 -11.08
N LEU A 345 -4.88 24.70 -11.34
CA LEU A 345 -5.73 23.59 -10.92
C LEU A 345 -5.31 22.28 -11.59
N ALA A 346 -5.04 22.30 -12.89
CA ALA A 346 -4.62 21.13 -13.65
C ALA A 346 -3.27 20.57 -13.16
N ASP A 347 -2.30 21.43 -12.86
CA ASP A 347 -1.01 21.01 -12.30
C ASP A 347 -1.20 20.38 -10.92
N TYR A 348 -1.97 21.03 -10.05
CA TYR A 348 -2.27 20.51 -8.73
C TYR A 348 -2.98 19.14 -8.80
N GLY A 349 -4.00 19.00 -9.64
CA GLY A 349 -4.76 17.76 -9.81
C GLY A 349 -3.89 16.58 -10.27
N ARG A 350 -2.95 16.82 -11.20
CA ARG A 350 -2.02 15.77 -11.67
C ARG A 350 -0.98 15.43 -10.61
N VAL A 351 -0.35 16.42 -10.01
CA VAL A 351 0.69 16.22 -8.98
C VAL A 351 0.11 15.52 -7.76
N ILE A 352 -1.08 15.91 -7.27
CA ILE A 352 -1.67 15.28 -6.09
C ILE A 352 -2.10 13.83 -6.37
N ALA A 353 -2.54 13.53 -7.60
CA ALA A 353 -2.84 12.17 -8.01
C ALA A 353 -1.58 11.30 -8.04
N GLU A 354 -0.48 11.77 -8.63
CA GLU A 354 0.80 11.05 -8.64
C GLU A 354 1.42 10.92 -7.24
N PHE A 355 1.31 11.96 -6.42
CA PHE A 355 1.86 11.98 -5.06
C PHE A 355 1.24 10.88 -4.20
N TRP A 356 -0.07 10.65 -4.27
CA TRP A 356 -0.77 9.61 -3.50
C TRP A 356 -0.89 8.27 -4.23
N ALA A 357 -0.64 8.25 -5.54
CA ALA A 357 -0.45 7.01 -6.28
C ALA A 357 0.92 6.38 -6.00
N ASP A 358 1.78 7.04 -5.22
CA ASP A 358 3.05 6.51 -4.70
C ASP A 358 3.88 5.87 -5.82
N GLY A 359 4.45 6.72 -6.67
CA GLY A 359 5.18 6.33 -7.89
C GLY A 359 6.29 5.27 -7.69
N PRO A 360 7.03 4.89 -8.76
CA PRO A 360 7.74 3.61 -8.83
C PRO A 360 8.84 3.37 -7.76
N ALA A 361 9.31 4.40 -7.07
CA ALA A 361 10.32 4.30 -6.02
C ALA A 361 9.73 4.34 -4.58
N SER A 362 8.41 4.22 -4.44
CA SER A 362 7.69 4.41 -3.18
C SER A 362 7.57 3.14 -2.34
N GLU A 363 7.25 3.32 -1.06
CA GLU A 363 6.90 2.23 -0.14
C GLU A 363 5.43 1.80 -0.27
N THR A 364 4.76 2.08 -1.38
CA THR A 364 3.30 1.88 -1.57
C THR A 364 2.46 2.62 -0.51
N PRO A 365 1.11 2.65 -0.61
CA PRO A 365 0.30 3.45 0.32
C PRO A 365 0.47 3.12 1.81
N PRO A 366 0.61 1.85 2.23
CA PRO A 366 0.89 1.55 3.64
C PRO A 366 2.21 2.15 4.13
N GLY A 367 3.31 2.01 3.40
CA GLY A 367 4.61 2.51 3.84
C GLY A 367 4.78 4.03 3.72
N HIS A 368 4.07 4.68 2.80
CA HIS A 368 4.10 6.15 2.71
C HIS A 368 3.61 6.83 4.00
N TRP A 369 2.66 6.22 4.73
CA TRP A 369 2.22 6.73 6.02
C TRP A 369 3.34 6.72 7.07
N ASP A 370 4.17 5.69 7.11
CA ASP A 370 5.35 5.64 7.98
C ASP A 370 6.39 6.68 7.55
N SER A 371 6.65 6.87 6.25
CA SER A 371 7.54 7.91 5.74
C SER A 371 7.09 9.32 6.17
N ILE A 372 5.78 9.59 6.13
CA ILE A 372 5.19 10.85 6.64
C ILE A 372 5.37 10.94 8.17
N ALA A 373 5.03 9.87 8.89
CA ALA A 373 5.10 9.84 10.35
C ALA A 373 6.53 10.05 10.86
N ASN A 374 7.51 9.45 10.16
CA ASN A 374 8.94 9.63 10.38
C ASN A 374 9.36 11.09 10.23
N THR A 375 8.99 11.71 9.10
CA THR A 375 9.30 13.12 8.83
C THR A 375 8.69 14.05 9.89
N VAL A 376 7.41 13.85 10.19
CA VAL A 376 6.70 14.67 11.20
C VAL A 376 7.28 14.48 12.60
N SER A 377 7.62 13.23 12.96
CA SER A 377 8.27 12.89 14.23
C SER A 377 9.61 13.61 14.41
N ASP A 378 10.43 13.64 13.37
CA ASP A 378 11.74 14.30 13.39
C ASP A 378 11.61 15.82 13.53
N GLU A 379 10.65 16.43 12.83
CA GLU A 379 10.34 17.86 12.99
C GLU A 379 9.81 18.18 14.40
N LEU A 380 8.96 17.32 14.97
CA LEU A 380 8.44 17.51 16.34
C LEU A 380 9.56 17.43 17.38
N ALA A 381 10.50 16.48 17.23
CA ALA A 381 11.65 16.35 18.11
C ALA A 381 12.56 17.59 18.06
N ALA A 382 12.67 18.24 16.90
CA ALA A 382 13.41 19.49 16.75
C ALA A 382 12.72 20.69 17.44
N LEU A 383 11.40 20.63 17.64
CA LEU A 383 10.62 21.69 18.29
C LEU A 383 10.60 21.58 19.83
N GLY A 384 10.84 20.40 20.40
CA GLY A 384 10.85 20.20 21.84
C GLY A 384 10.76 18.73 22.27
N PRO A 385 10.55 18.48 23.57
CA PRO A 385 10.39 17.12 24.07
C PRO A 385 9.14 16.46 23.50
N LEU A 386 9.27 15.17 23.16
CA LEU A 386 8.19 14.34 22.64
C LEU A 386 7.25 13.93 23.77
N ARG A 387 5.93 13.94 23.51
CA ARG A 387 4.87 13.58 24.47
C ARG A 387 3.74 12.85 23.77
N ILE A 388 3.40 11.66 24.22
CA ILE A 388 2.29 10.86 23.67
C ILE A 388 0.97 11.61 23.88
N GLY A 389 0.23 11.84 22.79
CA GLY A 389 -1.02 12.62 22.83
C GLY A 389 -0.84 14.13 23.06
N GLY A 390 0.40 14.64 23.07
CA GLY A 390 0.71 16.05 23.29
C GLY A 390 0.65 16.52 24.75
N GLU A 391 0.28 15.65 25.68
CA GLU A 391 0.18 15.93 27.12
C GLU A 391 0.99 14.90 27.93
N GLY A 392 1.23 15.16 29.22
CA GLY A 392 1.88 14.20 30.12
C GLY A 392 3.41 14.29 30.16
N ALA A 393 4.04 13.15 30.48
CA ALA A 393 5.50 13.06 30.65
C ALA A 393 6.22 13.08 29.30
N ASP A 394 7.44 13.63 29.31
CA ASP A 394 8.34 13.56 28.18
C ASP A 394 8.78 12.11 27.98
N VAL A 395 8.77 11.63 26.73
CA VAL A 395 9.23 10.29 26.37
C VAL A 395 10.53 10.38 25.57
N ASP A 396 11.35 9.34 25.66
CA ASP A 396 12.54 9.24 24.82
C ASP A 396 12.19 8.83 23.38
N ARG A 397 13.19 8.84 22.50
CA ARG A 397 12.99 8.56 21.08
C ARG A 397 12.52 7.12 20.82
N LEU A 398 13.02 6.15 21.60
CA LEU A 398 12.66 4.76 21.43
C LEU A 398 11.20 4.52 21.83
N GLU A 399 10.78 5.05 22.98
CA GLU A 399 9.40 4.96 23.44
C GLU A 399 8.43 5.66 22.46
N TRP A 400 8.81 6.85 21.96
CA TRP A 400 8.03 7.57 20.96
C TRP A 400 7.83 6.75 19.67
N ASP A 401 8.92 6.31 19.04
CA ASP A 401 8.86 5.59 17.78
C ASP A 401 8.08 4.26 17.94
N THR A 402 8.33 3.52 19.03
CA THR A 402 7.63 2.24 19.29
C THR A 402 6.12 2.44 19.41
N LYS A 403 5.68 3.45 20.17
CA LYS A 403 4.25 3.77 20.35
C LYS A 403 3.62 4.32 19.08
N LEU A 404 4.35 5.16 18.34
CA LEU A 404 3.92 5.72 17.07
C LEU A 404 3.67 4.60 16.04
N TYR A 405 4.63 3.72 15.82
CA TYR A 405 4.49 2.65 14.82
C TYR A 405 3.43 1.64 15.19
N LEU A 406 3.31 1.25 16.46
CA LEU A 406 2.22 0.36 16.87
C LEU A 406 0.84 0.98 16.56
N ALA A 407 0.64 2.24 16.94
CA ALA A 407 -0.63 2.92 16.74
C ALA A 407 -0.94 3.14 15.24
N LEU A 408 0.06 3.60 14.48
CA LEU A 408 -0.08 3.85 13.05
C LEU A 408 -0.33 2.55 12.28
N ASN A 409 0.52 1.56 12.46
CA ASN A 409 0.50 0.34 11.65
C ASN A 409 -0.62 -0.60 12.08
N GLY A 410 -0.99 -0.62 13.36
CA GLY A 410 -2.21 -1.26 13.81
C GLY A 410 -3.47 -0.64 13.19
N ALA A 411 -3.53 0.70 13.08
CA ALA A 411 -4.63 1.37 12.42
C ALA A 411 -4.64 1.14 10.89
N ALA A 412 -3.48 1.10 10.25
CA ALA A 412 -3.36 0.79 8.82
C ALA A 412 -3.77 -0.66 8.51
N HIS A 413 -3.39 -1.61 9.36
CA HIS A 413 -3.84 -3.01 9.27
C HIS A 413 -5.36 -3.11 9.39
N ASP A 414 -5.96 -2.48 10.40
CA ASP A 414 -7.42 -2.43 10.56
C ASP A 414 -8.13 -1.76 9.39
N ALA A 415 -7.57 -0.67 8.87
CA ALA A 415 -8.08 -0.01 7.67
C ALA A 415 -8.04 -0.94 6.46
N ALA A 416 -6.99 -1.74 6.30
CA ALA A 416 -6.90 -2.75 5.25
C ALA A 416 -7.97 -3.83 5.41
N VAL A 417 -8.16 -4.38 6.62
CA VAL A 417 -9.22 -5.37 6.92
C VAL A 417 -10.61 -4.80 6.58
N ALA A 418 -10.94 -3.61 7.06
CA ALA A 418 -12.23 -2.98 6.80
C ALA A 418 -12.43 -2.68 5.31
N ALA A 419 -11.46 -2.02 4.67
CA ALA A 419 -11.59 -1.58 3.28
C ALA A 419 -11.62 -2.76 2.30
N TRP A 420 -10.77 -3.78 2.47
CA TRP A 420 -10.81 -4.96 1.61
C TRP A 420 -11.99 -5.87 1.90
N GLY A 421 -12.45 -5.97 3.16
CA GLY A 421 -13.71 -6.64 3.45
C GLY A 421 -14.85 -6.05 2.64
N ILE A 422 -15.04 -4.72 2.70
CA ILE A 422 -16.07 -4.01 1.93
C ILE A 422 -15.88 -4.24 0.42
N LYS A 423 -14.64 -4.20 -0.09
CA LYS A 423 -14.35 -4.46 -1.51
C LYS A 423 -14.69 -5.89 -1.92
N GLY A 424 -14.42 -6.88 -1.06
CA GLY A 424 -14.74 -8.28 -1.29
C GLY A 424 -16.24 -8.53 -1.29
N GLU A 425 -16.95 -7.97 -0.31
CA GLU A 425 -18.41 -8.11 -0.16
C GLU A 425 -19.18 -7.51 -1.33
N TYR A 426 -18.88 -6.25 -1.69
CA TYR A 426 -19.62 -5.55 -2.73
C TYR A 426 -19.08 -5.79 -4.14
N ASP A 427 -17.80 -6.17 -4.27
CA ASP A 427 -17.11 -6.47 -5.54
C ASP A 427 -17.47 -5.47 -6.63
N TYR A 428 -17.41 -4.18 -6.28
CA TYR A 428 -18.05 -3.10 -7.02
C TYR A 428 -17.24 -2.66 -8.25
N VAL A 429 -17.95 -2.30 -9.32
CA VAL A 429 -17.40 -1.88 -10.61
C VAL A 429 -16.48 -0.64 -10.54
N ARG A 430 -15.54 -0.53 -11.49
CA ARG A 430 -14.60 0.61 -11.62
C ARG A 430 -15.08 1.63 -12.67
N PRO A 431 -14.71 2.93 -12.54
CA PRO A 431 -15.17 3.97 -13.45
C PRO A 431 -14.94 3.71 -14.93
N ILE A 432 -13.79 3.16 -15.34
CA ILE A 432 -13.53 2.85 -16.76
C ILE A 432 -14.57 1.87 -17.35
N SER A 433 -14.90 0.81 -16.61
CA SER A 433 -15.92 -0.16 -17.03
C SER A 433 -17.30 0.46 -17.07
N MET A 434 -17.64 1.29 -16.07
CA MET A 434 -18.91 2.04 -16.05
C MET A 434 -19.03 2.96 -17.28
N ILE A 435 -18.03 3.81 -17.53
CA ILE A 435 -18.03 4.79 -18.62
C ILE A 435 -18.15 4.08 -19.97
N ARG A 436 -17.32 3.08 -20.23
CA ARG A 436 -17.35 2.35 -21.50
C ARG A 436 -18.64 1.56 -21.70
N TYR A 437 -19.17 0.92 -20.66
CA TYR A 437 -20.41 0.15 -20.77
C TYR A 437 -21.63 1.06 -21.03
N LEU A 438 -21.81 2.11 -20.23
CA LEU A 438 -22.93 3.04 -20.41
C LEU A 438 -22.77 3.88 -21.69
N GLY A 439 -21.54 4.23 -22.05
CA GLY A 439 -21.22 4.94 -23.29
C GLY A 439 -21.56 4.14 -24.55
N ASP A 440 -21.36 2.82 -24.53
CA ASP A 440 -21.75 1.92 -25.63
C ASP A 440 -23.27 1.80 -25.78
N LEU A 441 -24.01 1.90 -24.68
CA LEU A 441 -25.49 1.92 -24.70
C LEU A 441 -26.05 3.23 -25.27
N GLY A 442 -25.38 4.35 -25.03
CA GLY A 442 -25.79 5.67 -25.50
C GLY A 442 -26.05 6.66 -24.35
N GLN A 443 -27.17 7.36 -24.39
CA GLN A 443 -27.52 8.40 -23.40
C GLN A 443 -28.88 8.17 -22.74
N SER A 444 -29.01 8.56 -21.47
CA SER A 444 -30.23 8.36 -20.67
C SER A 444 -30.96 9.66 -20.28
N SER A 445 -30.51 10.82 -20.76
CA SER A 445 -31.06 12.14 -20.37
C SER A 445 -32.35 12.52 -21.09
N ASP A 446 -32.51 12.14 -22.36
CA ASP A 446 -33.68 12.53 -23.16
C ASP A 446 -34.20 11.38 -24.04
N PRO A 447 -35.38 10.80 -23.74
CA PRO A 447 -35.96 9.69 -24.52
C PRO A 447 -36.37 10.06 -25.95
N ASP A 448 -36.46 11.35 -26.28
CA ASP A 448 -36.84 11.82 -27.61
C ASP A 448 -35.61 12.09 -28.51
N GLN A 449 -34.38 12.01 -27.98
CA GLN A 449 -33.14 12.22 -28.73
C GLN A 449 -32.54 10.90 -29.26
N SER A 450 -31.63 11.01 -30.23
CA SER A 450 -30.90 9.87 -30.77
C SER A 450 -30.09 9.15 -29.69
N SER A 451 -29.85 7.86 -29.92
CA SER A 451 -29.00 7.02 -29.06
C SER A 451 -29.50 6.97 -27.61
N TYR A 452 -30.81 7.11 -27.43
CA TYR A 452 -31.42 6.94 -26.11
C TYR A 452 -31.40 5.47 -25.68
N ASP A 453 -30.87 5.24 -24.50
CA ASP A 453 -31.03 4.03 -23.71
C ASP A 453 -31.23 4.43 -22.24
N PRO A 454 -32.22 3.86 -21.52
CA PRO A 454 -32.46 4.21 -20.12
C PRO A 454 -31.24 3.98 -19.21
N ASP A 455 -30.33 3.09 -19.61
CA ASP A 455 -29.10 2.76 -18.88
C ASP A 455 -27.86 3.46 -19.47
N GLY A 456 -28.01 4.35 -20.45
CA GLY A 456 -26.90 5.13 -21.02
C GLY A 456 -26.33 6.21 -20.09
N LEU A 457 -25.34 6.95 -20.57
CA LEU A 457 -24.72 8.07 -19.86
C LEU A 457 -25.65 9.29 -19.74
N LEU A 458 -25.48 10.07 -18.67
CA LEU A 458 -26.15 11.36 -18.53
C LEU A 458 -25.46 12.41 -19.39
N LEU A 459 -26.19 12.97 -20.36
CA LEU A 459 -25.72 14.13 -21.13
C LEU A 459 -25.49 15.35 -20.23
N GLU A 460 -24.35 15.98 -20.44
CA GLU A 460 -23.94 17.22 -19.79
C GLU A 460 -23.21 18.09 -20.83
N SER A 461 -23.77 19.25 -21.16
CA SER A 461 -23.21 20.09 -22.22
C SER A 461 -21.78 20.53 -21.88
N GLY A 462 -20.87 20.35 -22.84
CA GLY A 462 -19.43 20.60 -22.66
C GLY A 462 -18.68 19.49 -21.93
N LEU A 463 -19.33 18.37 -21.59
CA LEU A 463 -18.69 17.25 -20.88
C LEU A 463 -19.05 15.88 -21.47
N VAL A 464 -20.33 15.58 -21.65
CA VAL A 464 -20.84 14.31 -22.19
C VAL A 464 -21.91 14.63 -23.23
N GLU A 465 -21.64 14.32 -24.49
CA GLU A 465 -22.47 14.74 -25.61
C GLU A 465 -22.66 13.65 -26.66
N VAL A 466 -23.83 13.64 -27.29
CA VAL A 466 -24.03 12.87 -28.52
C VAL A 466 -23.30 13.58 -29.67
N ILE A 467 -22.51 12.84 -30.43
CA ILE A 467 -21.85 13.35 -31.62
C ILE A 467 -22.92 13.54 -32.71
N THR A 468 -23.01 14.76 -33.24
CA THR A 468 -23.98 15.10 -34.29
C THR A 468 -23.24 15.56 -35.55
N GLU A 469 -23.88 15.48 -36.71
CA GLU A 469 -23.32 16.02 -37.96
C GLU A 469 -22.88 17.50 -37.83
N SER A 470 -23.55 18.27 -36.97
CA SER A 470 -23.20 19.65 -36.70
C SER A 470 -22.00 19.80 -35.76
N SER A 471 -21.90 19.00 -34.69
CA SER A 471 -20.78 19.09 -33.76
C SER A 471 -19.50 18.47 -34.30
N SER A 472 -19.59 17.58 -35.29
CA SER A 472 -18.44 16.98 -35.97
C SER A 472 -18.09 17.59 -37.33
N ALA A 473 -18.73 18.70 -37.71
CA ALA A 473 -18.35 19.42 -38.92
C ALA A 473 -16.93 20.01 -38.82
N ALA A 474 -16.30 20.30 -39.96
CA ALA A 474 -14.95 20.86 -39.98
C ALA A 474 -14.87 22.19 -39.19
N GLY A 475 -13.95 22.26 -38.22
CA GLY A 475 -13.76 23.36 -37.28
C GLY A 475 -14.63 23.32 -36.03
N GLU A 476 -15.46 22.29 -35.86
CA GLU A 476 -16.31 22.11 -34.68
C GLU A 476 -15.69 21.13 -33.67
N ARG A 477 -16.18 21.16 -32.43
CA ARG A 477 -15.55 20.49 -31.28
C ARG A 477 -15.40 18.98 -31.39
N HIS A 478 -16.23 18.28 -32.16
CA HIS A 478 -16.13 16.83 -32.40
C HIS A 478 -15.58 16.50 -33.81
N GLU A 479 -14.86 17.42 -34.47
CA GLU A 479 -14.31 17.19 -35.82
C GLU A 479 -13.49 15.89 -35.90
N ALA A 480 -12.69 15.60 -34.87
CA ALA A 480 -11.89 14.37 -34.80
C ALA A 480 -12.73 13.08 -34.72
N LEU A 481 -14.02 13.20 -34.36
CA LEU A 481 -14.96 12.09 -34.16
C LEU A 481 -16.04 12.05 -35.26
N ALA A 482 -15.79 12.64 -36.42
CA ALA A 482 -16.79 12.77 -37.49
C ALA A 482 -17.32 11.44 -38.05
N ASP A 483 -16.56 10.35 -37.92
CA ASP A 483 -16.98 9.01 -38.34
C ASP A 483 -17.92 8.32 -37.30
N HIS A 484 -18.14 8.96 -36.15
CA HIS A 484 -18.86 8.41 -34.99
C HIS A 484 -20.17 9.16 -34.67
N VAL A 485 -20.80 9.77 -35.70
CA VAL A 485 -22.09 10.47 -35.51
C VAL A 485 -23.15 9.52 -34.94
N GLY A 486 -23.74 9.92 -33.81
CA GLY A 486 -24.69 9.14 -33.02
C GLY A 486 -24.06 8.45 -31.81
N GLU A 487 -22.74 8.33 -31.72
CA GLU A 487 -22.08 7.79 -30.53
C GLU A 487 -21.89 8.88 -29.46
N ILE A 488 -21.46 8.48 -28.27
CA ILE A 488 -21.24 9.39 -27.14
C ILE A 488 -19.78 9.81 -27.09
N ALA A 489 -19.54 11.11 -27.03
CA ALA A 489 -18.24 11.70 -26.74
C ALA A 489 -18.19 12.19 -25.30
N VAL A 490 -17.03 12.04 -24.66
CA VAL A 490 -16.72 12.61 -23.35
C VAL A 490 -15.52 13.54 -23.47
N PHE A 491 -15.56 14.66 -22.76
CA PHE A 491 -14.44 15.61 -22.67
C PHE A 491 -13.59 15.26 -21.46
N ALA A 492 -12.44 14.61 -21.69
CA ALA A 492 -11.61 14.01 -20.65
C ALA A 492 -10.13 14.01 -21.04
N TRP A 493 -9.23 13.72 -20.09
CA TRP A 493 -7.81 13.55 -20.36
C TRP A 493 -7.58 12.50 -21.46
N SER A 494 -6.81 12.87 -22.48
CA SER A 494 -6.76 12.14 -23.76
C SER A 494 -5.80 10.94 -23.80
N GLY A 495 -5.28 10.50 -22.66
CA GLY A 495 -4.34 9.39 -22.60
C GLY A 495 -2.88 9.84 -22.59
N ALA A 496 -1.96 8.90 -22.36
CA ALA A 496 -0.53 9.19 -22.40
C ALA A 496 -0.12 9.54 -23.84
N PRO A 497 0.71 10.58 -24.04
CA PRO A 497 1.16 10.93 -25.39
C PRO A 497 2.15 9.88 -25.91
N ASP A 498 2.31 9.78 -27.23
CA ASP A 498 3.26 8.85 -27.87
C ASP A 498 4.70 9.02 -27.38
N ASN A 499 5.08 10.25 -27.01
CA ASN A 499 6.39 10.58 -26.46
C ASN A 499 6.27 11.33 -25.12
N PRO A 500 6.09 10.62 -24.00
CA PRO A 500 5.89 11.23 -22.69
C PRO A 500 7.13 11.97 -22.16
N GLU A 501 8.31 11.79 -22.76
CA GLU A 501 9.51 12.57 -22.40
C GLU A 501 9.53 13.98 -23.01
N ALA A 502 8.77 14.20 -24.09
CA ALA A 502 8.79 15.48 -24.83
C ALA A 502 7.43 16.19 -24.85
N ASP A 503 6.34 15.44 -24.72
CA ASP A 503 4.98 15.92 -24.90
C ASP A 503 4.17 15.77 -23.61
N VAL A 504 3.19 16.67 -23.44
CA VAL A 504 2.24 16.63 -22.32
C VAL A 504 0.86 16.44 -22.90
N ALA A 505 0.15 15.40 -22.48
CA ALA A 505 -1.23 15.19 -22.87
C ALA A 505 -2.17 16.21 -22.21
N GLY A 506 -3.16 16.65 -22.98
CA GLY A 506 -4.22 17.55 -22.54
C GLY A 506 -5.55 16.84 -22.32
N VAL A 507 -6.62 17.61 -22.43
CA VAL A 507 -8.01 17.12 -22.41
C VAL A 507 -8.59 17.34 -23.80
N ASP A 508 -9.33 16.36 -24.31
CA ASP A 508 -9.99 16.45 -25.61
C ASP A 508 -11.32 15.67 -25.61
N TRP A 509 -12.10 15.82 -26.67
CA TRP A 509 -13.25 14.97 -26.94
C TRP A 509 -12.79 13.61 -27.45
N ILE A 510 -13.07 12.57 -26.67
CA ILE A 510 -12.82 11.16 -27.00
C ILE A 510 -14.14 10.39 -27.00
N LEU A 511 -14.18 9.22 -27.65
CA LEU A 511 -15.35 8.35 -27.55
C LEU A 511 -15.47 7.83 -26.11
N ALA A 512 -16.69 7.75 -25.60
CA ALA A 512 -16.94 7.19 -24.26
C ALA A 512 -16.51 5.72 -24.14
N VAL A 513 -16.40 5.02 -25.28
CA VAL A 513 -16.02 3.62 -25.37
C VAL A 513 -14.51 3.39 -25.47
N ASP A 514 -13.72 4.47 -25.60
CA ASP A 514 -12.25 4.48 -25.60
C ASP A 514 -11.75 5.00 -24.24
#